data_AF-A0A4Q9PGB9-F1
#
_entry.id   AF-A0A4Q9PGB9-F1
#
_cell.length_a   1.000
_cell.length_b   1.000
_cell.length_c   1.000
_cell.angle_alpha   90.00
_cell.angle_beta   90.00
_cell.angle_gamma   90.00
#
_symmetry.space_group_name_H-M   'P 1'
#
loop_
_entity.id
_entity.type
_entity.pdbx_description
1 polymer ?
#
loop_
_entity_poly.entity_id
_entity_poly.type
_entity_poly.pdbx_seq_one_letter_code
_entity_poly.pdbx_strand_id
1 'polypeptide(L)'
;MTQTNTVDIARAAGEKRDSSYIVALKDGVDREAHLKWLRERLSEQSRIENDYSFLNSYSGIFDDETLAVIRASPDVSRIEEDAQIRLSHGAPTDVA
;
A
#
# COMPACT_ATOMS: atom_id res chain seq x y z
N MET A 1 2.73 -20.17 22.60
CA MET A 1 2.82 -20.04 21.13
C MET A 1 2.26 -18.68 20.77
N THR A 2 3.12 -17.69 20.53
CA THR A 2 2.68 -16.36 20.08
C THR A 2 2.35 -16.46 18.60
N GLN A 3 1.06 -16.36 18.26
CA GLN A 3 0.62 -16.24 16.88
C GLN A 3 1.14 -14.88 16.38
N THR A 4 2.16 -14.89 15.54
CA THR A 4 2.67 -13.68 14.90
C THR A 4 1.56 -13.14 14.00
N ASN A 5 0.80 -12.16 14.48
CA ASN A 5 -0.26 -11.49 13.71
C ASN A 5 0.37 -10.62 12.62
N THR A 6 0.91 -11.24 11.57
CA THR A 6 1.35 -10.53 10.38
C THR A 6 0.13 -10.24 9.50
N VAL A 7 0.05 -9.02 8.99
CA VAL A 7 -1.04 -8.61 8.09
C VAL A 7 -0.88 -9.32 6.74
N ASP A 8 -1.94 -9.91 6.22
CA ASP A 8 -1.94 -10.52 4.87
C ASP A 8 -2.05 -9.46 3.78
N ILE A 9 -1.51 -9.76 2.59
CA ILE A 9 -1.53 -8.88 1.43
C ILE A 9 -2.71 -9.27 0.54
N ALA A 10 -3.70 -8.39 0.40
CA ALA A 10 -4.81 -8.59 -0.52
C ALA A 10 -4.36 -8.37 -1.97
N ARG A 11 -4.80 -9.26 -2.88
CA ARG A 11 -4.46 -9.19 -4.30
C ARG A 11 -5.26 -8.10 -5.01
N ALA A 12 -4.62 -7.46 -5.98
CA ALA A 12 -5.27 -6.49 -6.86
C ALA A 12 -6.38 -7.18 -7.68
N ALA A 13 -7.51 -6.48 -7.89
CA ALA A 13 -8.59 -6.96 -8.76
C ALA A 13 -8.31 -6.74 -10.26
N GLY A 14 -7.28 -5.97 -10.61
CA GLY A 14 -6.87 -5.63 -11.98
C GLY A 14 -5.38 -5.89 -12.22
N GLU A 15 -4.84 -5.28 -13.28
CA GLU A 15 -3.40 -5.34 -13.54
C GLU A 15 -2.65 -4.67 -12.38
N LYS A 16 -1.95 -5.49 -11.59
CA LYS A 16 -1.10 -5.01 -10.51
C LYS A 16 0.01 -4.16 -11.10
N ARG A 17 0.26 -3.01 -10.49
CA ARG A 17 1.49 -2.26 -10.75
C ARG A 17 2.64 -2.93 -10.00
N ASP A 18 3.72 -3.25 -10.72
CA ASP A 18 4.86 -3.99 -10.18
C ASP A 18 5.36 -3.41 -8.85
N SER A 19 5.44 -4.30 -7.86
CA SER A 19 5.88 -4.02 -6.48
C SER A 19 5.19 -2.84 -5.80
N SER A 20 4.00 -2.42 -6.26
CA SER A 20 3.25 -1.31 -5.68
C SER A 20 2.18 -1.81 -4.72
N TYR A 21 2.05 -1.13 -3.58
CA TYR A 21 1.12 -1.49 -2.51
C TYR A 21 0.47 -0.26 -1.89
N ILE A 22 -0.78 -0.43 -1.45
CA ILE A 22 -1.50 0.48 -0.56
C ILE A 22 -1.50 -0.11 0.84
N VAL A 23 -1.12 0.69 1.83
CA VAL A 23 -1.08 0.30 3.24
C VAL A 23 -2.02 1.21 4.02
N ALA A 24 -2.96 0.59 4.73
CA ALA A 24 -3.88 1.29 5.62
C ALA A 24 -3.43 1.11 7.08
N LEU A 25 -3.40 2.19 7.83
CA LEU A 25 -3.12 2.18 9.26
C LEU A 25 -4.40 2.00 10.06
N LYS A 26 -4.28 1.48 11.29
CA LYS A 26 -5.40 1.39 12.23
C LYS A 26 -5.86 2.77 12.67
N ASP A 27 -7.11 2.87 13.11
CA ASP A 27 -7.66 4.10 13.66
C ASP A 27 -6.86 4.56 14.90
N GLY A 28 -6.62 5.88 14.98
CA GLY A 28 -5.88 6.49 16.09
C GLY A 28 -4.36 6.37 16.03
N VAL A 29 -3.80 5.66 15.03
CA VAL A 29 -2.35 5.68 14.76
C VAL A 29 -1.92 7.05 14.25
N ASP A 30 -0.84 7.58 14.82
CA ASP A 30 -0.15 8.74 14.28
C ASP A 30 0.61 8.34 13.00
N ARG A 31 0.03 8.70 11.85
CA ARG A 31 0.60 8.41 10.54
C ARG A 31 1.96 9.06 10.33
N GLU A 32 2.18 10.28 10.80
CA GLU A 32 3.44 10.98 10.56
C GLU A 32 4.57 10.29 11.33
N ALA A 33 4.31 9.92 12.59
CA ALA A 33 5.23 9.11 13.39
C ALA A 33 5.51 7.76 12.73
N HIS A 34 4.47 7.08 12.23
CA HIS A 34 4.62 5.80 11.52
C HIS A 34 5.47 5.94 10.24
N LEU A 35 5.20 6.94 9.40
CA LEU A 35 5.96 7.16 8.16
C LEU A 35 7.41 7.56 8.45
N LYS A 36 7.67 8.30 9.54
CA LYS A 36 9.05 8.57 9.99
C LYS A 36 9.76 7.27 10.40
N TRP A 37 9.10 6.44 11.21
CA TRP A 37 9.61 5.13 11.60
C TRP A 37 9.90 4.22 10.40
N LEU A 38 9.00 4.22 9.40
CA LEU A 38 9.15 3.40 8.19
C LEU A 38 10.33 3.86 7.32
N ARG A 39 10.52 5.18 7.15
CA ARG A 39 11.62 5.75 6.35
C ARG A 39 13.00 5.32 6.84
N GLU A 40 13.16 5.08 8.13
CA GLU A 40 14.41 4.56 8.72
C GLU A 40 14.67 3.07 8.41
N ARG A 41 13.69 2.36 7.86
CA ARG A 41 13.67 0.90 7.66
C ARG A 41 13.37 0.50 6.21
N LEU A 42 13.33 1.46 5.29
CA LEU A 42 13.21 1.17 3.88
C LEU A 42 14.50 0.50 3.39
N SER A 43 14.35 -0.56 2.60
CA SER A 43 15.45 -1.05 1.77
C SER A 43 15.79 -0.04 0.67
N GLU A 44 16.93 -0.23 0.01
CA GLU A 44 17.36 0.63 -1.10
C GLU A 44 16.44 0.60 -2.32
N GLN A 45 15.65 -0.47 -2.48
CA GLN A 45 14.72 -0.65 -3.60
C GLN A 45 13.31 -0.15 -3.29
N SER A 46 13.08 0.32 -2.07
CA SER A 46 11.74 0.67 -1.58
C SER A 46 11.57 2.17 -1.41
N ARG A 47 10.36 2.67 -1.69
CA ARG A 47 10.01 4.08 -1.50
C ARG A 47 8.53 4.27 -1.24
N ILE A 48 8.22 5.27 -0.42
CA ILE A 48 6.85 5.78 -0.26
C ILE A 48 6.57 6.72 -1.43
N GLU A 49 5.46 6.51 -2.13
CA GLU A 49 5.06 7.32 -3.30
C GLU A 49 3.96 8.32 -2.96
N ASN A 50 2.93 7.90 -2.21
CA ASN A 50 1.79 8.76 -1.85
C ASN A 50 1.44 8.65 -0.37
N ASP A 51 0.96 9.76 0.19
CA ASP A 51 0.35 9.83 1.52
C ASP A 51 -1.12 10.25 1.37
N TYR A 52 -2.04 9.40 1.83
CA TYR A 52 -3.49 9.61 1.81
C TYR A 52 -3.97 10.00 3.21
N SER A 53 -3.79 11.28 3.54
CA SER A 53 -4.11 11.81 4.86
C SER A 53 -5.57 11.59 5.29
N PHE A 54 -6.50 11.64 4.34
CA PHE A 54 -7.93 11.48 4.55
C PHE A 54 -8.37 10.02 4.83
N LEU A 55 -7.51 9.03 4.55
CA LEU A 55 -7.79 7.59 4.77
C LEU A 55 -6.84 6.94 5.77
N ASN A 56 -6.01 7.72 6.45
CA ASN A 56 -4.94 7.20 7.29
C ASN A 56 -4.09 6.11 6.61
N SER A 57 -3.73 6.34 5.34
CA SER A 57 -3.13 5.34 4.46
C SER A 57 -1.99 5.94 3.64
N TYR A 58 -1.14 5.09 3.06
CA TYR A 58 -0.09 5.50 2.14
C TYR A 58 0.09 4.45 1.04
N SER A 59 0.80 4.81 -0.04
CA SER A 59 1.23 3.83 -1.04
C SER A 59 2.73 3.94 -1.30
N GLY A 60 3.29 2.87 -1.83
CA GLY A 60 4.70 2.86 -2.21
C GLY A 60 5.10 1.62 -2.98
N ILE A 61 6.34 1.65 -3.45
CA ILE A 61 7.00 0.49 -4.00
C ILE A 61 7.79 -0.17 -2.88
N PHE A 62 7.50 -1.43 -2.59
CA PHE A 62 8.12 -2.17 -1.50
C PHE A 62 8.59 -3.54 -1.97
N ASP A 63 9.83 -3.87 -1.68
CA ASP A 63 10.36 -5.22 -1.82
C ASP A 63 9.97 -6.12 -0.64
N ASP A 64 10.32 -7.40 -0.72
CA ASP A 64 9.94 -8.40 0.28
C ASP A 64 10.48 -8.08 1.68
N GLU A 65 11.67 -7.50 1.78
CA GLU A 65 12.27 -7.08 3.06
C GLU A 65 11.43 -5.97 3.70
N THR A 66 11.12 -4.92 2.94
CA THR A 66 10.33 -3.80 3.44
C THR A 66 8.88 -4.24 3.73
N LEU A 67 8.30 -5.11 2.90
CA LEU A 67 6.98 -5.69 3.16
C LEU A 67 6.95 -6.52 4.44
N ALA A 68 8.00 -7.29 4.75
CA ALA A 68 8.06 -8.04 5.99
C ALA A 68 8.03 -7.11 7.22
N VAL A 69 8.74 -5.98 7.16
CA VAL A 69 8.72 -4.94 8.21
C VAL A 69 7.32 -4.33 8.36
N ILE A 70 6.68 -3.95 7.26
CA ILE A 70 5.34 -3.35 7.27
C ILE A 70 4.31 -4.34 7.82
N ARG A 71 4.34 -5.61 7.38
CA ARG A 71 3.42 -6.67 7.82
C ARG A 71 3.51 -6.98 9.30
N ALA A 72 4.70 -6.79 9.89
CA ALA A 72 4.93 -7.01 11.31
C ALA A 72 4.56 -5.80 12.18
N SER A 73 4.26 -4.63 11.58
CA SER A 73 3.94 -3.43 12.33
C SER A 73 2.57 -3.55 13.01
N PRO A 74 2.46 -3.24 14.32
CA PRO A 74 1.18 -3.23 15.02
C PRO A 74 0.26 -2.10 14.55
N ASP A 75 0.79 -1.11 13.82
CA ASP A 75 0.05 0.04 13.33
C ASP A 75 -0.74 -0.27 12.07
N VAL A 76 -0.35 -1.31 11.33
CA VAL A 76 -0.94 -1.65 10.03
C VAL A 76 -2.22 -2.45 10.22
N SER A 77 -3.27 -2.04 9.52
CA SER A 77 -4.56 -2.73 9.52
C SER A 77 -4.73 -3.62 8.29
N ARG A 78 -4.26 -3.15 7.12
CA ARG A 78 -4.46 -3.80 5.83
C ARG A 78 -3.34 -3.44 4.85
N ILE A 79 -2.97 -4.39 4.01
CA ILE A 79 -2.06 -4.18 2.88
C ILE A 79 -2.72 -4.74 1.63
N GLU A 80 -2.67 -3.98 0.54
CA GLU A 80 -3.22 -4.38 -0.76
C GLU A 80 -2.22 -4.11 -1.86
N GLU A 81 -2.24 -4.94 -2.90
CA GLU A 81 -1.55 -4.63 -4.14
C GLU A 81 -2.23 -3.44 -4.84
N ASP A 82 -1.43 -2.48 -5.28
CA ASP A 82 -1.90 -1.32 -6.01
C ASP A 82 -2.18 -1.69 -7.47
N ALA A 83 -3.42 -1.47 -7.90
CA ALA A 83 -3.92 -1.87 -9.21
C ALA A 83 -3.99 -0.66 -10.15
N GLN A 84 -3.44 -0.79 -11.36
CA GLN A 84 -3.63 0.21 -12.40
C GLN A 84 -5.03 0.06 -13.01
N ILE A 85 -5.91 1.02 -12.74
CA ILE A 85 -7.25 1.05 -13.36
C ILE A 85 -7.17 1.83 -14.67
N ARG A 86 -7.37 1.15 -15.81
CA ARG A 86 -7.58 1.81 -17.10
C ARG A 86 -9.04 2.25 -17.21
N LEU A 87 -9.27 3.56 -17.24
CA LEU A 87 -10.57 4.12 -17.59
C LEU A 87 -10.71 4.09 -19.12
N SER A 88 -11.56 3.20 -19.65
CA SER A 88 -11.97 3.28 -21.04
C SER A 88 -13.01 4.39 -21.18
N HIS A 89 -12.64 5.47 -21.86
CA HIS A 89 -13.63 6.39 -22.41
C HIS A 89 -14.27 5.67 -23.61
N GLY A 90 -15.58 5.41 -23.56
CA GLY A 90 -16.30 4.85 -24.70
C GLY A 90 -16.00 5.68 -25.94
N ALA A 91 -15.60 5.03 -27.04
CA ALA A 91 -15.41 5.73 -28.30
C ALA A 91 -16.68 6.54 -28.62
N PRO A 92 -16.58 7.79 -29.11
CA PRO A 92 -17.76 8.50 -29.59
C PRO A 92 -18.43 7.61 -30.63
N THR A 93 -19.66 7.19 -30.36
CA THR A 93 -20.48 6.47 -31.32
C THR A 93 -20.69 7.42 -32.49
N ASP A 94 -20.01 7.17 -33.60
CA ASP A 94 -20.18 7.93 -34.82
C ASP A 94 -21.63 7.73 -35.27
N VAL A 95 -22.47 8.73 -35.02
CA VAL A 95 -23.86 8.75 -35.46
C VAL A 95 -23.89 9.32 -36.88
N ALA A 96 -23.79 8.38 -37.82
CA ALA A 96 -24.22 8.40 -39.23
C ALA A 96 -23.86 9.61 -40.11
#